data_AF-E8ZHN5-F1
#
_entry.id   AF-E8ZHN5-F1
#
_cell.length_a   1.000
_cell.length_b   1.000
_cell.length_c   1.000
_cell.angle_alpha   90.00
_cell.angle_beta   90.00
_cell.angle_gamma   90.00
#
_symmetry.space_group_name_H-M   'P 1'
#
loop_
_entity.id
_entity.type
_entity.pdbx_description
1 polymer ?
#
loop_
_entity_poly.entity_id
_entity_poly.type
_entity_poly.pdbx_seq_one_letter_code
_entity_poly.pdbx_strand_id
1 'polypeptide(L)'
;MASCWAGVTLLGSFLAASVGVGLEMLTSTAPKKESTTEEVKEVTISETQTAQAKPECRIYKIENRSTGKVSKIDLSTIRAGSEAYKKVQKACESQTETNVFVEYGYRIRWDFWNSWRSDWSYSEVDQQDSKLKSYLDSNPDLKK
;
A
#
# COMPACT_ATOMS: atom_id res chain seq x y z
N MET A 1 -21.52 -18.09 -46.98
CA MET A 1 -20.12 -17.74 -47.34
C MET A 1 -19.97 -16.24 -47.22
N ALA A 2 -18.79 -15.80 -46.75
CA ALA A 2 -18.30 -14.43 -46.57
C ALA A 2 -18.85 -13.63 -45.37
N SER A 3 -18.06 -13.60 -44.28
CA SER A 3 -18.12 -12.58 -43.24
C SER A 3 -16.72 -11.95 -43.11
N CYS A 4 -16.63 -10.64 -43.36
CA CYS A 4 -15.41 -9.85 -43.36
C CYS A 4 -14.79 -9.72 -41.94
N TRP A 5 -13.48 -9.94 -41.83
CA TRP A 5 -12.70 -9.50 -40.66
C TRP A 5 -11.70 -8.44 -41.14
N ALA A 6 -11.96 -7.17 -40.80
CA ALA A 6 -11.00 -6.09 -40.92
C ALA A 6 -10.26 -5.97 -39.58
N GLY A 7 -8.99 -6.37 -39.57
CA GLY A 7 -8.09 -6.12 -38.45
C GLY A 7 -7.23 -4.91 -38.75
N VAL A 8 -7.16 -3.95 -37.83
CA VAL A 8 -6.05 -3.01 -37.62
C VAL A 8 -6.18 -2.44 -36.20
N THR A 9 -5.12 -2.51 -35.40
CA THR A 9 -4.62 -1.42 -34.53
C THR A 9 -3.26 -1.84 -33.96
N LEU A 10 -2.16 -1.36 -34.56
CA LEU A 10 -1.34 -0.23 -34.09
C LEU A 10 -0.57 -0.56 -32.79
N LEU A 11 0.64 -1.12 -32.95
CA LEU A 11 1.68 -1.08 -31.94
C LEU A 11 2.18 0.36 -31.80
N GLY A 12 1.77 1.03 -30.72
CA GLY A 12 2.32 2.32 -30.30
C GLY A 12 3.47 2.11 -29.31
N SER A 13 4.70 2.35 -29.77
CA SER A 13 5.88 2.48 -28.91
C SER A 13 5.85 3.83 -28.20
N PHE A 14 6.01 3.86 -26.87
CA PHE A 14 6.34 5.08 -26.13
C PHE A 14 7.74 4.98 -25.54
N LEU A 15 8.59 5.93 -25.92
CA LEU A 15 9.93 6.17 -25.39
C LEU A 15 9.88 7.14 -24.20
N ALA A 16 10.65 6.79 -23.17
CA ALA A 16 11.50 7.61 -22.28
C ALA A 16 10.95 8.86 -21.56
N ALA A 17 11.25 8.93 -20.25
CA ALA A 17 11.88 10.11 -19.63
C ALA A 17 12.58 9.71 -18.32
N SER A 18 13.90 9.88 -18.31
CA SER A 18 14.77 9.88 -17.13
C SER A 18 14.60 11.18 -16.34
N VAL A 19 14.44 11.08 -15.02
CA VAL A 19 14.72 12.18 -14.09
C VAL A 19 15.75 11.69 -13.08
N GLY A 20 16.98 12.15 -13.29
CA GLY A 20 18.01 12.14 -12.26
C GLY A 20 17.79 13.32 -11.32
N VAL A 21 18.01 13.09 -10.03
CA VAL A 21 18.34 14.14 -9.07
C VAL A 21 19.51 13.62 -8.26
N GLY A 22 20.67 14.22 -8.47
CA GLY A 22 21.82 14.11 -7.58
C GLY A 22 21.82 15.26 -6.58
N LEU A 23 22.40 15.02 -5.41
CA LEU A 23 23.18 15.95 -4.57
C LEU A 23 23.65 15.09 -3.37
N GLU A 24 24.87 14.59 -3.40
CA GLU A 24 26.09 15.20 -2.85
C GLU A 24 26.13 15.35 -1.31
N MET A 25 27.02 14.52 -0.75
CA MET A 25 27.87 14.66 0.43
C MET A 25 27.55 15.72 1.49
N LEU A 26 27.49 15.25 2.74
CA LEU A 26 28.13 15.93 3.86
C LEU A 26 29.08 14.97 4.57
N THR A 27 30.35 15.00 4.18
CA THR A 27 31.46 14.71 5.09
C THR A 27 31.68 15.95 5.95
N SER A 28 31.54 15.83 7.28
CA SER A 28 32.10 16.84 8.19
C SER A 28 32.87 16.13 9.30
N THR A 29 34.18 16.15 9.11
CA THR A 29 35.23 15.82 10.07
C THR A 29 35.26 16.83 11.22
N ALA A 30 35.18 16.35 12.46
CA ALA A 30 35.83 17.00 13.60
C ALA A 30 37.36 17.06 13.34
N PRO A 31 38.15 18.05 13.86
CA PRO A 31 38.25 18.34 15.30
C PRO A 31 38.69 19.78 15.74
N LYS A 32 38.65 19.97 17.08
CA LYS A 32 39.61 20.73 17.95
C LYS A 32 39.34 22.22 18.30
N LYS A 33 39.03 22.42 19.59
CA LYS A 33 39.25 23.55 20.54
C LYS A 33 39.84 24.86 19.98
N GLU A 34 39.14 25.98 20.20
CA GLU A 34 39.66 27.15 20.94
C GLU A 34 38.51 28.03 21.46
N SER A 35 38.79 28.74 22.55
CA SER A 35 37.89 29.47 23.44
C SER A 35 37.50 30.84 22.90
N THR A 36 36.22 31.21 22.89
CA THR A 36 35.76 32.61 23.05
C THR A 36 34.32 32.61 23.59
N THR A 37 34.16 33.27 24.73
CA THR A 37 32.90 33.58 25.41
C THR A 37 32.12 34.59 24.59
N GLU A 38 30.99 34.20 24.03
CA GLU A 38 29.90 35.12 23.69
C GLU A 38 28.56 34.51 24.15
N GLU A 39 27.89 35.28 24.99
CA GLU A 39 26.59 35.03 25.58
C GLU A 39 25.51 35.10 24.49
N VAL A 40 25.27 33.98 23.82
CA VAL A 40 24.11 33.82 22.92
C VAL A 40 23.03 33.07 23.69
N LYS A 41 22.01 33.83 24.07
CA LYS A 41 20.75 33.41 24.65
C LYS A 41 20.17 32.24 23.84
N GLU A 42 20.36 31.03 24.35
CA GLU A 42 19.84 29.78 23.81
C GLU A 42 18.32 29.80 23.98
N VAL A 43 17.62 30.27 22.95
CA VAL A 43 16.20 29.98 22.77
C VAL A 43 16.15 28.52 22.36
N THR A 44 16.11 27.63 23.35
CA THR A 44 15.69 26.25 23.18
C THR A 44 14.25 26.28 22.68
N ILE A 45 14.09 26.30 21.35
CA ILE A 45 12.84 25.95 20.72
C ILE A 45 12.70 24.46 20.97
N SER A 46 12.05 24.09 22.08
CA SER A 46 11.47 22.78 22.26
C SER A 46 10.37 22.64 21.20
N GLU A 47 10.80 22.31 19.98
CA GLU A 47 9.96 21.71 18.96
C GLU A 47 9.39 20.46 19.59
N THR A 48 8.19 20.62 20.15
CA THR A 48 7.36 19.51 20.57
C THR A 48 6.96 18.84 19.26
N GLN A 49 7.80 17.89 18.80
CA GLN A 49 7.45 16.95 17.75
C GLN A 49 6.22 16.21 18.24
N THR A 50 5.06 16.73 17.86
CA THR A 50 3.78 16.05 17.97
C THR A 50 3.98 14.70 17.30
N ALA A 51 4.12 13.63 18.10
CA ALA A 51 4.22 12.28 17.58
C ALA A 51 3.02 12.05 16.68
N GLN A 52 3.23 12.06 15.36
CA GLN A 52 2.18 11.79 14.38
C GLN A 52 1.61 10.42 14.75
N ALA A 53 0.37 10.42 15.22
CA ALA A 53 -0.33 9.20 15.59
C ALA A 53 -0.26 8.27 14.38
N LYS A 54 0.33 7.08 14.58
CA LYS A 54 0.53 6.09 13.54
C LYS A 54 -0.80 5.89 12.80
N PRO A 55 -0.82 6.04 11.46
CA PRO A 55 -2.05 5.84 10.71
C PRO A 55 -2.60 4.44 10.97
N GLU A 56 -3.88 4.37 11.30
CA GLU A 56 -4.57 3.11 11.57
C GLU A 56 -4.64 2.28 10.28
N CYS A 57 -4.22 1.01 10.35
CA CYS A 57 -4.36 0.09 9.22
C CYS A 57 -5.78 -0.50 9.20
N ARG A 58 -6.48 -0.32 8.09
CA ARG A 58 -7.87 -0.76 7.91
C ARG A 58 -7.93 -1.84 6.86
N ILE A 59 -8.63 -2.93 7.17
CA ILE A 59 -8.72 -4.09 6.29
C ILE A 59 -10.13 -4.15 5.71
N TYR A 60 -10.23 -4.31 4.40
CA TYR A 60 -11.49 -4.37 3.68
C TYR A 60 -11.60 -5.65 2.87
N LYS A 61 -12.73 -6.34 3.00
CA LYS A 61 -13.13 -7.44 2.13
C LYS A 61 -13.74 -6.88 0.85
N ILE A 62 -13.27 -7.38 -0.29
CA ILE A 62 -13.87 -7.12 -1.60
C ILE A 62 -15.16 -7.95 -1.71
N GLU A 63 -16.31 -7.26 -1.82
CA GLU A 63 -17.62 -7.89 -2.01
C GLU A 63 -17.96 -8.01 -3.50
N ASN A 64 -17.56 -7.02 -4.30
CA ASN A 64 -17.84 -7.02 -5.74
C ASN A 64 -16.78 -6.24 -6.51
N ARG A 65 -16.00 -6.95 -7.34
CA ARG A 65 -14.93 -6.38 -8.17
C ARG A 65 -15.42 -5.48 -9.30
N SER A 66 -16.62 -5.70 -9.85
CA SER A 66 -17.10 -4.90 -10.98
C SER A 66 -17.45 -3.48 -10.54
N THR A 67 -18.08 -3.37 -9.36
CA THR A 67 -18.53 -2.12 -8.73
C THR A 67 -17.50 -1.49 -7.79
N GLY A 68 -16.50 -2.26 -7.35
CA GLY A 68 -15.52 -1.84 -6.34
C GLY A 68 -16.06 -1.89 -4.90
N LYS A 69 -17.22 -2.51 -4.67
CA LYS A 69 -17.83 -2.56 -3.34
C LYS A 69 -16.97 -3.36 -2.36
N VAL A 70 -16.74 -2.77 -1.19
CA VAL A 70 -16.00 -3.39 -0.09
C VAL A 70 -16.74 -3.28 1.24
N SER A 71 -16.36 -4.12 2.21
CA SER A 71 -16.83 -4.10 3.60
C SER A 71 -15.63 -4.12 4.56
N LYS A 72 -15.68 -3.37 5.67
CA LYS A 72 -14.61 -3.36 6.68
C LYS A 72 -14.63 -4.70 7.44
N ILE A 73 -13.45 -5.28 7.66
CA ILE A 73 -13.28 -6.50 8.45
C ILE A 73 -12.11 -6.36 9.43
N ASP A 74 -12.11 -7.20 10.46
CA ASP A 74 -10.98 -7.29 11.38
C ASP A 74 -9.95 -8.33 10.92
N LEU A 75 -8.68 -8.13 11.29
CA LEU A 75 -7.60 -9.07 11.00
C LEU A 75 -7.88 -10.48 11.57
N SER A 76 -8.63 -10.57 12.67
CA SER A 76 -9.07 -11.82 13.29
C SER A 76 -9.97 -12.68 12.39
N THR A 77 -10.63 -12.08 11.40
CA THR A 77 -11.43 -12.78 10.40
C THR A 77 -10.56 -13.60 9.44
N ILE A 78 -9.30 -13.19 9.27
CA ILE A 78 -8.32 -13.89 8.44
C ILE A 78 -7.61 -14.92 9.31
N ARG A 79 -7.57 -16.16 8.84
CA ARG A 79 -6.97 -17.27 9.59
C ARG A 79 -5.51 -16.95 9.95
N ALA A 80 -5.20 -16.91 11.24
CA ALA A 80 -3.84 -16.71 11.74
C ALA A 80 -2.88 -17.76 11.15
N GLY A 81 -1.69 -17.30 10.74
CA GLY A 81 -0.67 -18.14 10.12
C GLY A 81 -0.86 -18.43 8.63
N SER A 82 -2.02 -18.07 8.04
CA SER A 82 -2.20 -18.12 6.58
C SER A 82 -1.28 -17.17 5.85
N GLU A 83 -1.05 -17.41 4.56
CA GLU A 83 -0.25 -16.51 3.72
C GLU A 83 -0.89 -15.11 3.62
N ALA A 84 -2.22 -15.06 3.48
CA ALA A 84 -2.95 -13.80 3.46
C ALA A 84 -2.79 -13.02 4.76
N TYR A 85 -2.89 -13.68 5.91
CA TYR A 85 -2.68 -13.05 7.22
C TYR A 85 -1.30 -12.39 7.30
N LYS A 86 -0.24 -13.10 6.91
CA LYS A 86 1.13 -12.58 6.96
C LYS A 86 1.32 -11.37 6.03
N LYS A 87 0.73 -11.41 4.84
CA LYS A 87 0.80 -10.30 3.86
C LYS A 87 0.05 -9.06 4.37
N VAL A 88 -1.16 -9.23 4.88
CA VAL A 88 -1.95 -8.15 5.48
C VAL A 88 -1.24 -7.56 6.68
N GLN A 89 -0.74 -8.40 7.59
CA GLN A 89 0.02 -7.94 8.75
C GLN A 89 1.24 -7.12 8.34
N LYS A 90 2.03 -7.60 7.36
CA LYS A 90 3.19 -6.89 6.84
C LYS A 90 2.82 -5.54 6.22
N ALA A 91 1.73 -5.47 5.44
CA ALA A 91 1.25 -4.24 4.84
C ALA A 91 0.80 -3.21 5.89
N CYS A 92 0.15 -3.67 6.97
CA CYS A 92 -0.20 -2.83 8.10
C CYS A 92 1.02 -2.35 8.91
N GLU A 93 2.05 -3.18 9.04
CA GLU A 93 3.28 -2.85 9.75
C GLU A 93 4.16 -1.87 8.96
N SER A 94 4.20 -1.98 7.63
CA SER A 94 5.03 -1.12 6.76
C SER A 94 4.55 0.32 6.70
N GLN A 95 3.32 0.63 7.15
CA GLN A 95 2.70 1.97 7.11
C GLN A 95 2.60 2.59 5.71
N THR A 96 2.94 1.84 4.66
CA THR A 96 2.82 2.25 3.27
C THR A 96 1.35 2.24 2.83
N GLU A 97 0.53 1.40 3.45
CA GLU A 97 -0.86 1.18 3.08
C GLU A 97 -1.77 1.32 4.32
N THR A 98 -2.55 2.40 4.33
CA THR A 98 -3.59 2.64 5.35
C THR A 98 -4.82 1.76 5.14
N ASN A 99 -5.07 1.36 3.90
CA ASN A 99 -6.24 0.58 3.51
C ASN A 99 -5.74 -0.67 2.77
N VAL A 100 -5.99 -1.83 3.34
CA VAL A 100 -5.59 -3.13 2.80
C VAL A 100 -6.83 -3.87 2.30
N PHE A 101 -6.83 -4.25 1.02
CA PHE A 101 -7.92 -4.98 0.39
C PHE A 101 -7.63 -6.48 0.33
N VAL A 102 -8.60 -7.29 0.72
CA VAL A 102 -8.52 -8.75 0.64
C VAL A 102 -9.77 -9.33 0.00
N GLU A 103 -9.61 -10.48 -0.65
CA GLU A 103 -10.72 -11.22 -1.22
C GLU A 103 -10.86 -12.55 -0.51
N TYR A 104 -12.10 -12.89 -0.12
CA TYR A 104 -12.43 -14.23 0.33
C TYR A 104 -12.95 -15.02 -0.87
N GLY A 105 -12.24 -16.08 -1.24
CA GLY A 105 -12.56 -16.78 -2.48
C GLY A 105 -12.14 -18.24 -2.48
N TYR A 106 -12.68 -18.96 -3.45
CA TYR A 106 -12.28 -20.32 -3.75
C TYR A 106 -10.99 -20.29 -4.55
N ARG A 107 -9.86 -20.63 -3.92
CA ARG A 107 -8.64 -20.94 -4.65
C ARG A 107 -8.62 -22.44 -4.93
N ILE A 108 -8.64 -22.79 -6.21
CA ILE A 108 -8.29 -24.15 -6.63
C ILE A 108 -6.77 -24.25 -6.48
N ARG A 109 -6.32 -24.92 -5.41
CA ARG A 109 -4.96 -25.45 -5.39
C ARG A 109 -4.94 -26.71 -6.24
N TRP A 110 -4.15 -26.71 -7.31
CA TRP A 110 -3.92 -27.86 -8.20
C TRP A 110 -3.04 -28.96 -7.56
N ASP A 111 -3.09 -29.06 -6.23
CA ASP A 111 -2.33 -30.06 -5.49
C ASP A 111 -3.17 -31.37 -5.51
N PHE A 112 -2.49 -32.51 -5.60
CA PHE A 112 -2.98 -33.88 -5.90
C PHE A 112 -4.27 -34.37 -5.19
N TRP A 113 -4.75 -33.67 -4.18
CA TRP A 113 -6.05 -33.85 -3.54
C TRP A 113 -6.85 -32.56 -3.69
N ASN A 114 -7.76 -32.51 -4.68
CA ASN A 114 -8.69 -31.41 -4.93
C ASN A 114 -9.55 -31.12 -3.69
N SER A 115 -9.00 -30.37 -2.75
CA SER A 115 -9.70 -29.88 -1.57
C SER A 115 -10.05 -28.43 -1.83
N TRP A 116 -11.34 -28.19 -2.08
CA TRP A 116 -11.92 -26.86 -2.13
C TRP A 116 -11.77 -26.21 -0.76
N ARG A 117 -10.76 -25.36 -0.60
CA ARG A 117 -10.60 -24.53 0.58
C ARG A 117 -10.89 -23.09 0.20
N SER A 118 -11.99 -22.58 0.73
CA SER A 118 -12.21 -21.14 0.77
C SER A 118 -11.16 -20.54 1.70
N ASP A 119 -10.32 -19.68 1.15
CA ASP A 119 -9.30 -18.99 1.92
C ASP A 119 -9.29 -17.50 1.55
N TRP A 120 -8.76 -16.71 2.47
CA TRP A 120 -8.49 -15.32 2.21
C TRP A 120 -7.32 -15.20 1.27
N SER A 121 -7.35 -14.15 0.44
CA SER A 121 -6.25 -13.84 -0.43
C SER A 121 -5.95 -12.35 -0.45
N TYR A 122 -4.66 -12.06 -0.50
CA TYR A 122 -4.10 -10.74 -0.67
C TYR A 122 -3.47 -10.66 -2.07
N SER A 123 -3.73 -9.57 -2.78
CA SER A 123 -3.18 -9.29 -4.10
C SER A 123 -2.66 -7.85 -4.13
N GLU A 124 -1.45 -7.65 -4.66
CA GLU A 124 -0.87 -6.31 -4.86
C GLU A 124 -1.64 -5.51 -5.91
N VAL A 125 -2.21 -6.20 -6.90
CA VAL A 125 -3.06 -5.57 -7.94
C VAL A 125 -4.29 -4.92 -7.30
N ASP A 126 -4.88 -5.57 -6.31
CA ASP A 126 -6.07 -5.06 -5.63
C ASP A 126 -5.75 -3.83 -4.79
N GLN A 127 -4.53 -3.72 -4.25
CA GLN A 127 -4.10 -2.51 -3.50
C GLN A 127 -4.00 -1.27 -4.39
N GLN A 128 -3.87 -1.48 -5.70
CA GLN A 128 -3.76 -0.42 -6.70
C GLN A 128 -5.07 -0.18 -7.45
N ASP A 129 -6.11 -0.99 -7.20
CA ASP A 129 -7.39 -0.90 -7.92
C ASP A 129 -8.11 0.43 -7.61
N SER A 130 -8.25 1.26 -8.64
CA SER A 130 -8.87 2.58 -8.55
C SER A 130 -10.35 2.51 -8.19
N LYS A 131 -11.06 1.43 -8.52
CA LYS A 131 -12.48 1.26 -8.18
C LYS A 131 -12.68 1.05 -6.70
N LEU A 132 -11.83 0.24 -6.06
CA LEU A 132 -11.90 -0.01 -4.62
C LEU A 132 -11.61 1.28 -3.83
N LYS A 133 -10.60 2.04 -4.27
CA LYS A 133 -10.28 3.35 -3.69
C LYS A 133 -11.42 4.36 -3.86
N SER A 134 -11.94 4.47 -5.08
CA SER A 134 -13.07 5.36 -5.39
C SER A 134 -14.32 5.02 -4.59
N TYR A 135 -14.56 3.72 -4.34
CA TYR A 135 -15.67 3.28 -3.50
C TYR A 135 -15.47 3.74 -2.05
N LEU A 136 -14.28 3.59 -1.47
CA LEU A 136 -13.99 4.09 -0.11
C LEU A 136 -14.11 5.62 -0.04
N ASP A 137 -13.68 6.34 -1.07
CA ASP A 137 -13.82 7.80 -1.12
C ASP A 137 -15.29 8.24 -1.16
N SER A 138 -16.14 7.46 -1.82
CA SER A 138 -17.59 7.69 -1.89
C SER A 138 -18.36 7.24 -0.64
N ASN A 139 -17.74 6.42 0.23
CA ASN A 139 -18.35 5.85 1.44
C ASN A 139 -17.44 6.14 2.66
N PRO A 140 -17.36 7.40 3.13
CA PRO A 140 -16.44 7.82 4.19
C PRO A 140 -16.77 7.24 5.57
N ASP A 141 -17.98 6.73 5.76
CA ASP A 141 -18.40 5.98 6.94
C ASP A 141 -17.57 4.70 7.14
N LEU A 142 -17.12 4.07 6.05
CA LEU A 142 -16.24 2.89 6.12
C LEU A 142 -14.82 3.22 6.58
N LYS A 143 -14.43 4.51 6.53
CA LYS A 143 -13.13 5.01 6.98
C LYS A 143 -13.15 5.47 8.45
N LYS A 144 -14.24 5.27 9.17
CA LYS A 144 -14.32 5.56 10.61
C LYS A 144 -14.07 4.29 11.42
#